data_AF-A0A962SIF8-F1
#
_entry.id   AF-A0A962SIF8-F1
#
_cell.length_a   1.000
_cell.length_b   1.000
_cell.length_c   1.000
_cell.angle_alpha   90.00
_cell.angle_beta   90.00
_cell.angle_gamma   90.00
#
_symmetry.space_group_name_H-M   'P 1'
#
loop_
_entity.id
_entity.type
_entity.pdbx_description
1 polymer ?
#
loop_
_entity_poly.entity_id
_entity_poly.type
_entity_poly.pdbx_seq_one_letter_code
_entity_poly.pdbx_strand_id
1 'polypeptide(L)' 'MLEEQLIKAAKGLALIVPAIFLLRWFLSRKAGSPEEWGERHIEDLKRRLASGEIDQESFERQVRDIRES' A
#
# COMPACT_ATOMS: atom_id res chain seq x y z
N MET A 1 -41.52 -10.30 12.34
CA MET A 1 -40.26 -10.59 13.07
C MET A 1 -39.03 -10.70 12.15
N LEU A 2 -38.97 -11.60 11.16
CA LEU A 2 -37.79 -11.71 10.27
C LEU A 2 -37.59 -10.48 9.37
N GLU A 3 -38.67 -9.91 8.83
CA GLU A 3 -38.60 -8.72 7.97
C GLU A 3 -38.09 -7.47 8.69
N GLU A 4 -38.49 -7.26 9.94
CA GLU A 4 -38.02 -6.12 10.75
C GLU A 4 -36.54 -6.22 11.08
N GLN A 5 -36.07 -7.45 11.39
CA GLN A 5 -34.64 -7.72 11.60
C GLN A 5 -33.84 -7.48 10.31
N LEU A 6 -34.38 -7.90 9.15
CA LEU A 6 -33.75 -7.71 7.85
C LEU A 6 -33.65 -6.22 7.49
N ILE A 7 -34.70 -5.44 7.73
CA ILE A 7 -34.72 -4.00 7.48
C ILE A 7 -33.74 -3.27 8.41
N LYS A 8 -33.66 -3.68 9.68
CA LYS A 8 -32.71 -3.10 10.64
C LYS A 8 -31.26 -3.41 10.27
N ALA A 9 -30.98 -4.63 9.82
CA ALA A 9 -29.68 -5.04 9.32
C ALA A 9 -29.31 -4.31 8.01
N ALA A 10 -30.26 -4.20 7.07
CA ALA A 10 -30.06 -3.52 5.79
C ALA A 10 -29.73 -2.04 5.96
N LYS A 11 -30.39 -1.34 6.90
CA LYS A 11 -30.08 0.06 7.24
C LYS A 11 -28.67 0.22 7.81
N GLY A 12 -28.19 -0.73 8.61
CA GLY A 12 -26.82 -0.74 9.10
C GLY A 12 -25.79 -0.97 7.98
N LEU A 13 -26.05 -1.94 7.11
CA LEU A 13 -25.20 -2.25 5.96
C LEU A 13 -25.12 -1.10 4.95
N ALA A 14 -26.21 -0.35 4.76
CA ALA A 14 -26.25 0.80 3.85
C ALA A 14 -25.26 1.92 4.22
N LEU A 15 -24.82 2.01 5.47
CA LEU A 15 -23.76 2.95 5.90
C LEU A 15 -22.35 2.33 5.81
N ILE A 16 -22.23 1.03 6.12
CA ILE A 16 -20.94 0.34 6.17
C ILE A 16 -20.36 0.17 4.75
N VAL A 17 -21.16 -0.24 3.78
CA VAL A 17 -20.70 -0.47 2.40
C VAL A 17 -20.07 0.79 1.77
N PRO A 18 -20.73 1.97 1.77
CA PRO A 18 -20.12 3.18 1.22
C PRO A 18 -18.94 3.67 2.06
N ALA A 19 -18.95 3.49 3.39
CA ALA A 19 -17.80 3.84 4.22
C ALA A 19 -16.56 3.01 3.88
N ILE A 20 -16.71 1.69 3.72
CA ILE A 20 -15.62 0.81 3.28
C ILE A 20 -15.17 1.17 1.87
N PHE A 21 -16.10 1.50 0.97
CA PHE A 21 -15.77 1.90 -0.40
C PHE A 21 -14.94 3.21 -0.44
N LEU A 22 -15.33 4.21 0.35
CA LEU A 22 -14.59 5.46 0.50
C LEU A 22 -13.23 5.24 1.15
N LEU A 23 -13.15 4.39 2.19
CA LEU A 23 -11.89 4.04 2.83
C LEU A 23 -10.95 3.33 1.84
N ARG A 24 -11.46 2.35 1.09
CA ARG A 24 -10.73 1.64 0.02
C ARG A 24 -10.22 2.62 -1.02
N TRP A 25 -11.06 3.55 -1.48
CA TRP A 25 -10.70 4.57 -2.47
C TRP A 25 -9.65 5.56 -1.94
N PHE A 26 -9.80 5.99 -0.68
CA PHE A 26 -8.85 6.89 -0.02
C PHE A 26 -7.50 6.23 0.22
N LEU A 27 -7.48 4.98 0.68
CA LEU A 27 -6.26 4.20 0.82
C LEU A 27 -5.63 3.89 -0.53
N SER A 28 -6.41 3.67 -1.59
CA SER A 28 -5.88 3.51 -2.94
C SER A 28 -5.28 4.80 -3.52
N ARG A 29 -5.64 5.97 -2.99
CA ARG A 29 -4.96 7.25 -3.29
C ARG A 29 -3.72 7.49 -2.44
N LYS A 30 -3.66 6.92 -1.23
CA LYS A 30 -2.54 7.09 -0.27
C LYS A 30 -1.47 6.00 -0.35
N ALA A 31 -1.82 4.84 -0.91
CA ALA A 31 -0.85 3.91 -1.43
C ALA A 31 -0.18 4.66 -2.58
N GLY A 32 0.95 5.29 -2.27
CA GLY A 32 1.81 5.94 -3.26
C GLY A 32 1.99 5.03 -4.45
N SER A 33 2.16 5.61 -5.63
CA SER A 33 2.37 4.82 -6.84
C SER A 33 3.46 3.76 -6.61
N PRO A 34 3.42 2.63 -7.32
CA PRO A 34 4.52 1.65 -7.28
C PRO A 34 5.90 2.31 -7.43
N GLU A 35 5.97 3.41 -8.19
CA GLU A 35 7.15 4.27 -8.33
C GLU A 35 7.57 4.95 -7.01
N GLU A 36 6.65 5.57 -6.26
CA GLU A 36 6.98 6.18 -4.95
C GLU A 36 7.49 5.17 -3.92
N TRP A 37 7.01 3.92 -4.01
CA TRP A 37 7.51 2.84 -3.15
C TRP A 37 8.93 2.42 -3.56
N GLY A 38 9.16 2.26 -4.87
CA GLY A 38 10.49 1.96 -5.42
C GLY A 38 11.52 3.04 -5.10
N GLU A 39 11.16 4.31 -5.21
CA GLU A 39 12.05 5.44 -4.90
C GLU A 39 12.48 5.44 -3.42
N ARG A 40 11.55 5.22 -2.48
CA ARG A 40 11.89 5.12 -1.04
C ARG A 40 12.80 3.93 -0.75
N HIS A 41 12.58 2.81 -1.44
CA HIS A 41 13.39 1.61 -1.26
C HIS A 41 14.82 1.80 -1.78
N ILE A 42 14.97 2.46 -2.93
CA ILE A 42 16.28 2.83 -3.48
C ILE A 42 17.01 3.82 -2.56
N GLU A 43 16.30 4.75 -1.93
CA GLU A 43 16.88 5.69 -0.97
C GLU A 43 17.43 4.99 0.29
N ASP A 44 16.70 4.00 0.81
CA ASP A 44 17.17 3.17 1.92
C ASP A 44 18.43 2.36 1.54
N LEU A 45 18.43 1.76 0.35
CA LEU A 45 19.59 1.04 -0.19
C LEU A 45 20.82 1.96 -0.33
N LYS A 46 20.65 3.22 -0.76
CA LYS A 46 21.75 4.20 -0.83
C LYS A 46 22.32 4.49 0.56
N ARG A 47 21.45 4.62 1.57
CA ARG A 47 21.88 4.83 2.96
C ARG A 47 22.69 3.65 3.48
N ARG A 48 22.27 2.42 3.17
CA ARG A 48 22.95 1.17 3.55
C ARG A 48 24.29 0.98 2.85
N LEU A 49 24.39 1.42 1.59
CA LEU A 49 25.66 1.46 0.86
C LEU A 49 26.63 2.48 1.49
N ALA A 50 26.13 3.66 1.84
CA ALA A 50 26.92 4.71 2.49
C ALA A 50 27.39 4.33 3.90
N SER A 51 26.64 3.50 4.63
CA SER A 51 27.06 2.94 5.92
C SER A 51 28.00 1.74 5.79
N GLY A 52 28.23 1.23 4.56
CA GLY A 52 29.02 0.02 4.32
C GLY A 52 28.32 -1.28 4.76
N GLU A 53 27.01 -1.24 5.02
CA GLU A 53 26.21 -2.41 5.39
C GLU A 53 25.98 -3.35 4.19
N ILE A 54 25.98 -2.78 2.98
CA ILE A 54 25.92 -3.53 1.71
C ILE A 54 27.05 -3.07 0.80
N ASP A 55 27.53 -3.98 -0.05
CA ASP A 55 28.51 -3.66 -1.09
C ASP A 55 27.84 -3.06 -2.35
N GLN A 56 28.67 -2.50 -3.23
CA GLN A 56 28.25 -1.88 -4.48
C GLN A 56 27.51 -2.87 -5.41
N GLU A 57 27.93 -4.13 -5.45
CA GLU A 57 27.34 -5.15 -6.33
C GLU A 57 25.91 -5.50 -5.87
N SER A 58 25.74 -5.66 -4.56
CA SER A 58 24.49 -5.94 -3.86
C SER A 58 23.51 -4.78 -3.98
N PHE A 59 24.00 -3.55 -3.95
CA PHE A 59 23.22 -2.36 -4.25
C PHE A 59 22.71 -2.37 -5.69
N GLU A 60 23.61 -2.55 -6.67
CA GLU A 60 23.25 -2.54 -8.10
C GLU A 60 22.29 -3.66 -8.49
N ARG A 61 22.40 -4.83 -7.87
CA ARG A 61 21.47 -5.95 -8.09
C ARG A 61 20.06 -5.61 -7.58
N GLN A 62 19.95 -5.13 -6.34
CA GLN A 62 18.65 -4.79 -5.75
C GLN A 62 17.97 -3.61 -6.44
N VAL A 63 18.72 -2.58 -6.86
CA VAL A 63 18.17 -1.45 -7.62
C VAL A 63 17.62 -1.90 -8.98
N ARG A 64 18.30 -2.84 -9.64
CA ARG A 64 17.84 -3.40 -10.92
C ARG A 64 16.55 -4.19 -10.75
N ASP A 65 16.48 -5.05 -9.73
CA ASP A 65 15.27 -5.83 -9.43
C ASP A 65 14.06 -4.92 -9.15
N ILE A 66 14.25 -3.82 -8.42
CA ILE A 66 13.19 -2.84 -8.13
C ILE A 66 12.71 -2.10 -9.39
N ARG A 67 13.59 -1.93 -10.38
CA ARG A 67 13.30 -1.18 -11.61
C ARG A 67 12.72 -2.05 -12.74
N GLU A 68 13.00 -3.35 -12.70
CA GLU A 68 12.52 -4.35 -13.67
C GLU A 68 11.27 -5.09 -13.18
N SER A 69 10.84 -4.87 -11.92
CA SER A 69 9.59 -5.35 -11.32
C SER A 69 8.37 -4.48 -11.65
#